data_AF-A0A378AR97-F1
#
_entry.id   AF-A0A378AR97-F1
#
_cell.length_a   1.000
_cell.length_b   1.000
_cell.length_c   1.000
_cell.angle_alpha   90.00
_cell.angle_beta   90.00
_cell.angle_gamma   90.00
#
_symmetry.space_group_name_H-M   'P 1'
#
loop_
_entity.id
_entity.type
_entity.pdbx_description
1 polymer ?
#
loop_
_entity_poly.entity_id
_entity_poly.type
_entity_poly.pdbx_seq_one_letter_code
_entity_poly.pdbx_strand_id
1 'polypeptide(L)' 'MYVLDEPSIGLHQRDNERLLGTLIHLRNLGNTVIVVEHDEDAIRAADHVIDIVPALAFMAAR' A
#
# COMPACT_ATOMS: atom_id res chain seq x y z
N MET A 1 -2.71 -15.54 2.10
CA MET A 1 -1.74 -14.54 1.61
C MET A 1 -2.45 -13.67 0.59
N TYR A 2 -2.36 -12.36 0.73
CA TYR A 2 -2.98 -11.38 -0.16
C TYR A 2 -1.93 -10.41 -0.68
N VAL A 3 -2.02 -10.03 -1.95
CA VAL A 3 -1.16 -9.04 -2.59
C VAL A 3 -2.07 -8.04 -3.29
N LEU A 4 -1.94 -6.76 -2.96
CA LEU A 4 -2.74 -5.67 -3.54
C LEU A 4 -1.82 -4.60 -4.11
N ASP A 5 -2.18 -4.10 -5.29
CA ASP A 5 -1.45 -3.06 -6.00
C ASP A 5 -2.28 -1.78 -5.99
N GLU A 6 -1.81 -0.79 -5.25
CA GLU A 6 -2.42 0.54 -5.07
C GLU A 6 -3.95 0.52 -4.79
N PRO A 7 -4.43 -0.24 -3.78
CA PRO A 7 -5.87 -0.39 -3.50
C PRO A 7 -6.58 0.92 -3.08
N SER A 8 -5.85 1.95 -2.67
CA SER A 8 -6.38 3.26 -2.31
C SER A 8 -6.68 4.16 -3.53
N ILE A 9 -6.20 3.85 -4.74
CA ILE A 9 -6.39 4.71 -5.91
C ILE A 9 -7.88 5.01 -6.13
N GLY A 10 -8.18 6.30 -6.24
CA GLY A 10 -9.52 6.78 -6.58
C GLY A 10 -10.52 6.67 -5.42
N LEU A 11 -10.09 6.23 -4.24
CA LEU A 11 -10.93 6.28 -3.04
C LEU A 11 -10.98 7.69 -2.47
N HIS A 12 -12.17 8.06 -1.98
CA HIS A 12 -12.32 9.24 -1.14
C HIS A 12 -11.67 8.98 0.23
N GLN A 13 -11.18 10.03 0.92
CA GLN A 13 -10.44 9.92 2.20
C GLN A 13 -11.15 8.98 3.22
N ARG A 14 -12.46 9.16 3.38
CA ARG A 14 -13.31 8.35 4.28
C ARG A 14 -13.33 6.85 3.95
N ASP A 15 -13.19 6.49 2.69
CA ASP A 15 -13.17 5.10 2.25
C ASP A 15 -11.76 4.50 2.35
N ASN A 16 -10.71 5.33 2.30
CA ASN A 16 -9.34 4.89 2.60
C ASN A 16 -9.22 4.37 4.04
N GLU A 17 -9.78 5.09 5.02
CA GLU A 17 -9.79 4.64 6.43
C GLU A 17 -10.48 3.26 6.59
N ARG A 18 -11.55 3.03 5.84
CA ARG A 18 -12.29 1.75 5.85
C ARG A 18 -11.48 0.63 5.18
N LEU A 19 -10.82 0.93 4.07
CA LEU A 19 -9.91 0.02 3.39
C LEU A 19 -8.79 -0.39 4.34
N LEU A 20 -8.11 0.58 4.95
CA LEU A 20 -7.03 0.36 5.89
C LEU A 20 -7.48 -0.51 7.08
N GLY A 21 -8.65 -0.22 7.66
CA GLY A 21 -9.25 -1.05 8.71
C GLY A 21 -9.50 -2.49 8.27
N THR A 22 -9.91 -2.70 7.02
CA THR A 22 -10.12 -4.04 6.44
C THR A 22 -8.80 -4.78 6.25
N LEU A 23 -7.75 -4.12 5.75
CA LEU A 23 -6.42 -4.71 5.57
C LEU A 23 -5.80 -5.12 6.92
N ILE A 24 -5.94 -4.26 7.94
CA ILE A 24 -5.53 -4.57 9.32
C ILE A 24 -6.31 -5.76 9.87
N HIS A 25 -7.62 -5.81 9.64
CA HIS A 25 -8.44 -6.95 10.07
C HIS A 25 -7.98 -8.26 9.42
N LEU A 26 -7.73 -8.27 8.12
CA LEU A 26 -7.22 -9.45 7.39
C LEU A 26 -5.88 -9.92 7.94
N ARG A 27 -4.96 -9.00 8.23
CA ARG A 27 -3.68 -9.28 8.89
C ARG A 27 -3.89 -9.93 10.27
N ASN A 28 -4.79 -9.38 11.09
CA ASN A 28 -5.09 -9.89 12.43
C ASN A 28 -5.73 -11.29 12.43
N LEU A 29 -6.33 -11.72 11.32
CA LEU A 29 -6.80 -13.11 11.15
C LEU A 29 -5.65 -14.11 10.87
N GLY A 30 -4.39 -13.65 10.84
CA GLY A 30 -3.21 -14.47 10.59
C GLY A 30 -2.78 -14.52 9.12
N ASN A 31 -3.33 -13.65 8.27
CA ASN A 31 -2.93 -13.58 6.86
C ASN A 31 -1.71 -12.69 6.68
N THR A 32 -0.78 -13.11 5.83
CA THR A 32 0.20 -12.21 5.22
C THR A 32 -0.50 -11.34 4.18
N VAL A 33 -0.38 -10.02 4.32
CA VAL A 33 -0.93 -9.01 3.40
C VAL A 33 0.23 -8.14 2.91
N ILE A 34 0.44 -8.12 1.60
CA ILE A 34 1.45 -7.30 0.93
C ILE A 34 0.70 -6.24 0.13
N VAL A 35 1.08 -4.99 0.30
CA VAL A 35 0.41 -3.86 -0.35
C VAL A 35 1.46 -2.94 -0.95
N VAL A 36 1.28 -2.56 -2.22
CA VAL A 36 1.94 -1.41 -2.83
C VAL A 36 1.04 -0.20 -2.61
N GLU A 37 1.56 0.84 -1.97
CA GLU A 37 0.78 2.05 -1.64
C GLU A 37 1.68 3.29 -1.66
N HIS A 38 1.04 4.44 -1.86
CA HIS A 38 1.65 5.76 -1.75
C HIS A 38 1.03 6.60 -0.61
N ASP A 39 -0.05 6.11 0.01
CA ASP A 39 -0.73 6.78 1.12
C ASP A 39 0.08 6.72 2.43
N GLU A 40 0.34 7.88 3.04
CA GLU A 40 1.14 7.97 4.27
C GLU A 40 0.51 7.24 5.46
N ASP A 41 -0.82 7.26 5.59
CA ASP A 41 -1.51 6.61 6.70
C ASP A 41 -1.39 5.09 6.60
N ALA A 42 -1.52 4.55 5.38
CA ALA A 42 -1.27 3.13 5.10
C ALA A 42 0.20 2.74 5.40
N ILE A 43 1.17 3.54 4.96
CA ILE A 43 2.60 3.29 5.21
C ILE A 43 2.90 3.31 6.72
N ARG A 44 2.37 4.28 7.46
CA ARG A 44 2.57 4.40 8.92
C ARG A 44 1.92 3.26 9.72
N ALA A 45 0.84 2.66 9.20
CA ALA A 45 0.14 1.56 9.83
C ALA A 45 0.73 0.17 9.53
N ALA A 46 1.70 0.09 8.61
CA ALA A 46 2.33 -1.16 8.20
C ALA A 46 3.29 -1.71 9.27
N ASP A 47 3.31 -3.04 9.42
CA ASP A 47 4.26 -3.72 10.31
C ASP A 47 5.70 -3.66 9.77
N HIS A 48 5.83 -3.68 8.44
CA HIS A 48 7.08 -3.61 7.71
C HIS A 48 6.91 -2.71 6.49
N VAL A 49 7.89 -1.85 6.23
CA VAL A 49 7.90 -0.95 5.09
C VAL A 49 9.13 -1.26 4.24
N ILE A 50 8.91 -1.44 2.94
CA ILE A 50 9.97 -1.55 1.93
C ILE A 50 9.77 -0.37 0.99
N ASP A 51 10.73 0.54 0.98
CA ASP A 51 10.74 1.66 0.03
C ASP A 51 11.31 1.19 -1.30
N ILE A 52 10.53 1.33 -2.37
CA ILE A 52 10.91 0.96 -3.74
C ILE A 52 10.72 2.19 -4.61
N VAL A 53 11.83 2.79 -5.01
CA VAL A 53 11.80 3.82 -6.04
C VAL A 53 11.62 3.13 -7.39
N PRO A 54 10.62 3.52 -8.22
CA PRO A 54 10.46 2.97 -9.55
C PRO A 54 11.77 3.08 -10.32
N ALA A 55 12.23 1.97 -10.87
CA ALA A 55 13.34 1.94 -11.81
C ALA A 55 12.88 2.50 -13.18
N LEU A 56 12.28 3.70 -13.20
CA LEU A 56 11.96 4.34 -14.46
C LEU A 56 13.28 4.81 -15.07
N ALA A 57 13.57 4.27 -16.26
CA ALA A 57 14.79 4.44 -17.00
C ALA A 57 15.23 5.92 -17.01
N PHE A 58 16.42 6.18 -16.48
CA PHE A 58 17.20 7.36 -16.83
C PHE A 58 17.44 7.32 -18.36
N MET A 59 16.48 7.79 -19.15
CA MET A 59 16.76 8.23 -20.51
C MET A 59 17.40 9.61 -20.39
N ALA A 60 18.71 9.62 -20.18
CA ALA A 60 19.51 10.78 -20.52
C ALA A 60 19.41 10.97 -22.04
N ALA A 61 18.48 11.83 -22.47
CA ALA A 61 18.54 12.40 -23.81
C ALA A 61 19.84 13.21 -23.89
N ARG A 62 20.71 12.84 -24.83
CA ARG A 62 21.85 13.67 -25.24
C ARG A 62 21.35 14.88 -26.03
#